data_AF-A0A1J5MJV4-F1
#
_entry.id   AF-A0A1J5MJV4-F1
#
_cell.length_a   1.000
_cell.length_b   1.000
_cell.length_c   1.000
_cell.angle_alpha   90.00
_cell.angle_beta   90.00
_cell.angle_gamma   90.00
#
_symmetry.space_group_name_H-M   'P 1'
#
loop_
_entity.id
_entity.type
_entity.pdbx_description
1 polymer ?
#
loop_
_entity_poly.entity_id
_entity_poly.type
_entity_poly.pdbx_seq_one_letter_code
_entity_poly.pdbx_strand_id
1 'polypeptide(L)'
;MYKLSNNTLYKLAIYALSMVWIFTGVTSIFLAPDIGYQILKQANITGAMADICVVGGGILDISLGLWLLIQRQVKWCCVAQIAVIVSYTLILTFIDSSFWLHPFGPITKNFPIVVLILFVTQTHETK
;
A
#
# COMPACT_ATOMS: atom_id res chain seq x y z
N MET A 1 1.08 -4.17 31.93
CA MET A 1 1.04 -3.62 30.56
C MET A 1 2.39 -2.98 30.28
N TYR A 2 3.23 -3.59 29.42
CA TYR A 2 4.59 -3.10 29.15
C TYR A 2 4.50 -1.81 28.33
N LYS A 3 5.16 -0.72 28.77
CA LYS A 3 5.14 0.57 28.05
C LYS A 3 6.17 0.50 26.93
N LEU A 4 5.73 0.41 25.68
CA LEU A 4 6.61 0.48 24.52
C LEU A 4 7.25 1.88 24.44
N SER A 5 8.56 1.92 24.17
CA SER A 5 9.26 3.18 23.89
C SER A 5 8.81 3.75 22.53
N ASN A 6 8.75 5.08 22.42
CA ASN A 6 8.41 5.77 21.16
C ASN A 6 9.29 5.31 19.99
N ASN A 7 10.57 5.07 20.25
CA ASN A 7 11.51 4.57 19.23
C ASN A 7 11.17 3.15 18.76
N THR A 8 10.69 2.29 19.66
CA THR A 8 10.25 0.94 19.32
C THR A 8 8.97 0.99 18.49
N LEU A 9 7.99 1.81 18.90
CA LEU A 9 6.74 1.97 18.17
C LEU A 9 6.97 2.49 16.74
N TYR A 10 7.87 3.47 16.59
CA TYR A 10 8.27 4.02 15.29
C TYR A 10 8.87 2.96 14.36
N LYS A 11 9.80 2.12 14.85
CA LYS A 11 10.39 1.04 14.06
C LYS A 11 9.34 -0.01 13.66
N LEU A 12 8.45 -0.38 14.59
CA LEU A 12 7.36 -1.30 14.30
C LEU A 12 6.40 -0.75 13.25
N ALA A 13 6.11 0.56 13.28
CA ALA A 13 5.30 1.22 12.26
C ALA A 13 5.95 1.13 10.86
N ILE A 14 7.26 1.39 10.76
CA ILE A 14 8.01 1.22 9.50
C ILE A 14 7.94 -0.22 9.02
N TYR A 15 8.19 -1.20 9.89
CA TYR A 15 8.16 -2.61 9.50
C TYR A 15 6.76 -3.06 9.07
N ALA A 16 5.72 -2.64 9.78
CA ALA A 16 4.34 -2.96 9.43
C ALA A 16 3.95 -2.37 8.05
N LEU A 17 4.24 -1.08 7.82
CA LEU A 17 3.97 -0.45 6.52
C LEU A 17 4.76 -1.11 5.39
N SER A 18 6.06 -1.34 5.60
CA SER A 18 6.93 -1.96 4.60
C SER A 18 6.48 -3.39 4.27
N MET A 19 6.06 -4.15 5.28
CA MET A 19 5.52 -5.49 5.09
C MET A 19 4.26 -5.47 4.23
N VAL A 20 3.32 -4.55 4.50
CA VAL A 20 2.09 -4.42 3.70
C VAL A 20 2.43 -4.15 2.24
N TRP A 21 3.29 -3.18 1.95
CA TRP A 21 3.69 -2.83 0.59
C TRP A 21 4.43 -3.95 -0.14
N ILE A 22 5.41 -4.58 0.50
CA ILE A 22 6.16 -5.68 -0.12
C ILE A 22 5.25 -6.88 -0.35
N PHE A 23 4.43 -7.24 0.64
CA PHE A 23 3.57 -8.42 0.53
C PHE A 23 2.47 -8.24 -0.52
N THR A 24 1.88 -7.04 -0.61
CA THR A 24 0.89 -6.73 -1.66
C THR A 24 1.51 -6.78 -3.04
N GLY A 25 2.69 -6.19 -3.25
CA GLY A 25 3.36 -6.26 -4.55
C GLY A 25 3.83 -7.65 -4.94
N VAL A 26 4.37 -8.44 -3.99
CA VAL A 26 4.71 -9.86 -4.22
C VAL A 26 3.45 -10.68 -4.54
N THR A 27 2.34 -10.41 -3.86
CA THR A 27 1.06 -11.07 -4.14
C THR A 27 0.56 -10.74 -5.54
N SER A 28 0.67 -9.48 -5.95
CA SER A 28 0.24 -9.00 -7.26
C SER A 28 1.03 -9.63 -8.40
N ILE A 29 2.35 -9.83 -8.25
CA ILE A 29 3.20 -10.37 -9.33
C ILE A 29 3.24 -11.90 -9.31
N PHE A 30 3.36 -12.51 -8.14
CA PHE A 30 3.76 -13.92 -8.03
C PHE A 30 2.72 -14.83 -7.38
N LEU A 31 2.04 -14.40 -6.32
CA LEU A 31 1.20 -15.32 -5.53
C LEU A 31 -0.23 -15.42 -6.05
N ALA A 32 -0.79 -14.31 -6.53
CA ALA A 32 -2.17 -14.25 -7.00
C ALA A 32 -2.39 -13.22 -8.13
N PRO A 33 -1.56 -13.21 -9.19
CA PRO A 33 -1.72 -12.27 -10.31
C PRO A 33 -3.11 -12.37 -10.96
N ASP A 34 -3.66 -13.59 -11.07
CA ASP A 34 -4.95 -13.86 -11.71
C ASP A 34 -6.09 -13.05 -11.08
N ILE A 35 -6.06 -12.81 -9.76
CA ILE A 35 -7.08 -12.01 -9.07
C ILE A 35 -7.05 -10.56 -9.57
N GLY A 36 -5.85 -9.99 -9.73
CA GLY A 36 -5.68 -8.63 -10.27
C GLY A 36 -6.21 -8.53 -11.70
N TYR A 37 -5.86 -9.49 -12.56
CA TYR A 37 -6.36 -9.55 -13.93
C TYR A 37 -7.88 -9.71 -14.01
N GLN A 38 -8.48 -10.51 -13.13
CA GLN A 38 -9.93 -10.67 -13.08
C GLN A 38 -10.65 -9.37 -12.71
N ILE A 39 -10.14 -8.61 -11.74
CA ILE A 39 -10.68 -7.29 -11.36
C ILE A 39 -10.59 -6.33 -12.55
N LEU A 40 -9.43 -6.24 -13.20
CA LEU A 40 -9.22 -5.35 -14.35
C LEU A 40 -10.11 -5.71 -15.55
N LYS A 41 -10.35 -7.00 -15.76
CA LYS A 41 -11.24 -7.49 -16.83
C LYS A 41 -12.68 -7.01 -16.65
N GLN A 42 -13.16 -6.82 -15.42
CA GLN A 42 -14.51 -6.25 -15.16
C GLN A 42 -14.64 -4.83 -15.71
N ALA A 43 -13.54 -4.07 -15.74
CA ALA A 43 -13.46 -2.75 -16.34
C ALA A 43 -13.04 -2.76 -17.83
N ASN A 44 -13.07 -3.93 -18.49
CA ASN A 44 -12.58 -4.13 -19.86
C ASN A 44 -11.09 -3.79 -20.07
N ILE A 45 -10.30 -3.72 -18.99
CA ILE A 45 -8.85 -3.51 -19.06
C ILE A 45 -8.19 -4.89 -19.26
N THR A 46 -7.60 -5.10 -20.44
CA THR A 46 -7.02 -6.40 -20.84
C THR A 46 -5.73 -6.22 -21.63
N GLY A 47 -5.00 -7.32 -21.87
CA GLY A 47 -3.75 -7.34 -22.62
C GLY A 47 -2.65 -6.52 -21.93
N ALA A 48 -1.82 -5.84 -22.72
CA ALA A 48 -0.65 -5.11 -22.23
C ALA A 48 -0.98 -4.06 -21.16
N MET A 49 -2.16 -3.42 -21.22
CA MET A 49 -2.57 -2.46 -20.20
C MET A 49 -2.81 -3.14 -18.84
N ALA A 50 -3.40 -4.34 -18.84
CA ALA A 50 -3.59 -5.11 -17.62
C ALA A 50 -2.24 -5.57 -17.03
N ASP A 51 -1.29 -5.97 -17.89
CA ASP A 51 0.06 -6.35 -17.46
C ASP A 51 0.78 -5.17 -16.81
N ILE A 52 0.69 -3.98 -17.40
CA ILE A 52 1.27 -2.74 -16.84
C ILE A 52 0.63 -2.44 -15.48
N CYS A 53 -0.69 -2.58 -15.34
CA CYS A 53 -1.37 -2.33 -14.08
C CYS A 53 -0.98 -3.34 -12.98
N VAL A 54 -0.98 -4.64 -13.28
CA VAL A 54 -0.68 -5.70 -12.29
C VAL A 54 0.81 -5.71 -11.96
N VAL A 55 1.66 -5.86 -12.96
CA VAL A 55 3.12 -5.98 -12.75
C VAL A 55 3.71 -4.64 -12.32
N GLY A 56 3.32 -3.54 -12.99
CA GLY A 56 3.80 -2.21 -12.64
C GLY A 56 3.32 -1.76 -11.26
N GLY A 57 2.06 -2.03 -10.92
CA GLY A 57 1.53 -1.79 -9.57
C GLY A 57 2.28 -2.59 -8.52
N GLY A 58 2.52 -3.88 -8.76
CA GLY A 58 3.28 -4.72 -7.83
C GLY A 58 4.74 -4.28 -7.65
N ILE A 59 5.41 -3.85 -8.72
CA ILE A 59 6.78 -3.30 -8.64
C ILE A 59 6.79 -1.99 -7.84
N LEU A 60 5.81 -1.12 -8.06
CA LEU A 60 5.65 0.13 -7.33
C LEU A 60 5.49 -0.12 -5.84
N ASP A 61 4.63 -1.07 -5.47
CA ASP A 61 4.36 -1.44 -4.09
C ASP A 61 5.64 -1.98 -3.40
N ILE A 62 6.34 -2.93 -4.03
CA ILE A 62 7.62 -3.44 -3.49
C ILE A 62 8.63 -2.31 -3.33
N SER A 63 8.72 -1.41 -4.30
CA SER A 63 9.64 -0.27 -4.28
C SER A 63 9.36 0.68 -3.12
N LEU A 64 8.08 0.97 -2.83
CA LEU A 64 7.69 1.80 -1.69
C LEU A 64 8.05 1.15 -0.35
N GLY A 65 7.80 -0.14 -0.20
CA GLY A 65 8.16 -0.86 1.02
C GLY A 65 9.67 -0.91 1.27
N LEU A 66 10.46 -1.18 0.22
CA LEU A 66 11.93 -1.15 0.32
C LEU A 66 12.46 0.27 0.58
N TRP A 67 11.89 1.28 -0.06
CA TRP A 67 12.28 2.68 0.18
C TRP A 67 12.04 3.08 1.63
N LEU A 68 10.90 2.69 2.21
CA LEU A 68 10.61 2.99 3.61
C LEU A 68 11.60 2.30 4.57
N LEU A 69 12.01 1.07 4.28
CA LEU A 69 13.03 0.34 5.08
C LEU A 69 14.40 1.03 5.07
N ILE A 70 14.80 1.59 3.92
CA ILE A 70 16.05 2.34 3.76
C ILE A 70 16.05 3.62 4.61
N GLN A 71 14.86 4.13 4.99
CA GLN A 71 14.69 5.33 5.82
C GLN A 71 15.37 6.59 5.25
N ARG A 72 15.53 6.66 3.92
CA ARG A 72 16.07 7.83 3.22
C ARG A 72 14.93 8.66 2.66
N GLN A 73 14.92 9.97 2.93
CA GLN A 73 13.87 10.88 2.45
C GLN A 73 12.46 10.41 2.85
N VAL A 74 12.29 9.98 4.11
CA VAL A 74 11.06 9.33 4.62
C VAL A 74 9.80 10.16 4.34
N LYS A 75 9.87 11.49 4.49
CA LYS A 75 8.76 12.38 4.18
C LYS A 75 8.24 12.20 2.75
N TRP A 76 9.13 12.15 1.77
CA TRP A 76 8.76 11.94 0.35
C TRP A 76 8.24 10.53 0.09
N CYS A 77 8.83 9.52 0.75
CA CYS A 77 8.32 8.15 0.70
C CYS A 77 6.88 8.08 1.25
N CYS A 78 6.60 8.72 2.39
CA CYS A 78 5.27 8.77 2.99
C CYS A 78 4.24 9.50 2.11
N VAL A 79 4.62 10.62 1.48
CA VAL A 79 3.77 11.32 0.50
C VAL A 79 3.46 10.41 -0.69
N ALA A 80 4.47 9.71 -1.22
CA ALA A 80 4.27 8.77 -2.33
C ALA A 80 3.32 7.63 -1.95
N GLN A 81 3.48 7.05 -0.75
CA GLN A 81 2.56 6.01 -0.25
C GLN A 81 1.11 6.50 -0.19
N ILE A 82 0.87 7.70 0.36
CA ILE A 82 -0.48 8.28 0.42
C ILE A 82 -1.03 8.51 -1.00
N ALA A 83 -0.23 9.05 -1.91
CA ALA A 83 -0.64 9.28 -3.29
C ALA A 83 -1.05 7.98 -4.00
N VAL A 84 -0.29 6.90 -3.80
CA VAL A 84 -0.62 5.57 -4.37
C VAL A 84 -1.88 5.00 -3.73
N ILE A 85 -2.02 5.06 -2.41
CA ILE A 85 -3.24 4.63 -1.70
C ILE A 85 -4.49 5.34 -2.24
N VAL A 86 -4.42 6.67 -2.40
CA VAL A 86 -5.53 7.46 -2.95
C VAL A 86 -5.82 7.04 -4.39
N SER A 87 -4.79 6.88 -5.22
CA SER A 87 -4.94 6.48 -6.62
C SER A 87 -5.60 5.10 -6.75
N TYR A 88 -5.09 4.10 -6.04
CA TYR A 88 -5.66 2.75 -6.06
C TYR A 88 -7.08 2.72 -5.51
N THR A 89 -7.36 3.48 -4.44
CA THR A 89 -8.72 3.56 -3.88
C THR A 89 -9.70 4.15 -4.89
N LEU A 90 -9.31 5.23 -5.58
CA LEU A 90 -10.14 5.83 -6.63
C LEU A 90 -10.37 4.88 -7.80
N ILE A 91 -9.29 4.29 -8.34
CA ILE A 91 -9.37 3.30 -9.43
C ILE A 91 -10.32 2.16 -9.05
N LEU A 92 -10.12 1.56 -7.88
CA LEU A 92 -10.93 0.44 -7.43
C LEU A 92 -12.39 0.85 -7.17
N THR A 93 -12.63 2.06 -6.68
CA THR A 93 -14.00 2.60 -6.50
C THR A 93 -14.74 2.73 -7.83
N PHE A 94 -14.04 3.11 -8.91
CA PHE A 94 -14.64 3.19 -10.25
C PHE A 94 -14.79 1.82 -10.93
N ILE A 95 -13.87 0.89 -10.70
CA ILE A 95 -13.94 -0.47 -11.25
C ILE A 95 -15.05 -1.28 -10.56
N ASP A 96 -15.03 -1.30 -9.23
CA ASP A 96 -15.99 -2.04 -8.41
C ASP A 96 -16.15 -1.36 -7.03
N SER A 97 -17.22 -0.56 -6.89
CA SER A 97 -17.54 0.11 -5.63
C SER A 97 -17.88 -0.86 -4.48
N SER A 98 -18.15 -2.14 -4.75
CA SER A 98 -18.46 -3.12 -3.71
C SER A 98 -17.28 -3.37 -2.75
N PHE A 99 -16.05 -3.05 -3.16
CA PHE A 99 -14.84 -3.13 -2.33
C PHE A 99 -14.90 -2.27 -1.05
N TRP A 100 -15.79 -1.26 -1.00
CA TRP A 100 -16.07 -0.48 0.21
C TRP A 100 -16.79 -1.29 1.29
N LEU A 101 -17.70 -2.18 0.87
CA LEU A 101 -18.55 -3.00 1.75
C LEU A 101 -18.06 -4.45 1.84
N HIS A 102 -16.92 -4.75 1.22
CA HIS A 102 -16.35 -6.09 1.21
C HIS A 102 -15.98 -6.55 2.63
N PRO A 103 -16.30 -7.80 3.05
CA PRO A 103 -16.19 -8.25 4.43
C PRO A 103 -14.76 -8.18 5.00
N PHE A 104 -13.76 -8.27 4.12
CA PHE A 104 -12.34 -8.16 4.51
C PHE A 104 -11.80 -6.72 4.52
N GLY A 105 -12.63 -5.72 4.18
CA GLY A 105 -12.31 -4.29 4.27
C GLY A 105 -11.06 -3.83 3.51
N PRO A 106 -10.86 -4.20 2.23
CA PRO A 106 -9.66 -3.83 1.47
C PRO A 106 -9.48 -2.30 1.37
N ILE A 107 -10.56 -1.56 1.07
CA ILE A 107 -10.51 -0.09 1.03
C ILE A 107 -10.50 0.51 2.43
N THR A 108 -11.32 -0.02 3.36
CA THR A 108 -11.44 0.57 4.70
C THR A 108 -10.15 0.44 5.54
N LYS A 109 -9.32 -0.57 5.28
CA LYS A 109 -7.97 -0.70 5.87
C LYS A 109 -7.01 0.41 5.45
N ASN A 110 -7.26 1.10 4.34
CA ASN A 110 -6.40 2.22 3.92
C ASN A 110 -6.47 3.40 4.90
N PHE A 111 -7.60 3.62 5.58
CA PHE A 111 -7.73 4.71 6.56
C PHE A 111 -6.73 4.60 7.73
N PRO A 112 -6.68 3.50 8.51
CA PRO A 112 -5.68 3.36 9.56
C PRO A 112 -4.25 3.29 9.02
N ILE A 113 -4.03 2.78 7.80
CA ILE A 113 -2.71 2.80 7.15
C ILE A 113 -2.24 4.24 6.90
N VAL A 114 -3.12 5.12 6.37
CA VAL A 114 -2.79 6.54 6.18
C VAL A 114 -2.46 7.22 7.51
N VAL A 115 -3.22 6.94 8.57
CA VAL A 115 -2.90 7.46 9.91
C VAL A 115 -1.52 6.98 10.38
N LEU A 116 -1.16 5.72 10.14
CA LEU A 116 0.15 5.17 10.49
C LEU A 116 1.28 5.83 9.67
N ILE A 117 1.05 6.14 8.40
CA ILE A 117 1.99 6.88 7.55
C ILE A 117 2.21 8.30 8.09
N LEU A 118 1.14 8.99 8.49
CA LEU A 118 1.23 10.32 9.11
C LEU A 118 2.00 10.26 10.43
N PHE A 119 1.76 9.24 11.26
CA PHE A 119 2.52 9.01 12.48
C PHE A 119 4.03 8.83 12.21
N VAL A 120 4.40 8.02 11.20
CA VAL A 120 5.80 7.83 10.81
C VAL A 120 6.41 9.14 10.34
N THR A 121 5.69 9.91 9.52
CA THR A 121 6.13 11.22 9.02
C THR A 121 6.41 12.18 10.17
N GLN A 122 5.45 12.35 11.08
CA GLN A 122 5.56 13.23 12.24
C GLN A 122 6.73 12.83 13.14
N THR A 123 6.84 11.54 13.45
CA THR A 123 7.86 11.03 14.39
C THR A 123 9.27 11.16 13.81
N HIS A 124 9.43 10.98 12.50
CA HIS A 124 10.71 11.15 11.82
C HIS A 124 11.19 12.61 11.85
N GLU A 125 10.29 13.59 11.78
CA GLU A 125 10.65 15.02 11.87
C GLU A 125 11.06 15.45 13.30
N THR A 126 10.55 14.76 14.32
CA THR A 126 10.88 15.05 15.74
C THR A 126 12.13 14.36 16.27
N LYS A 127 12.80 13.56 15.43
CA LYS A 127 13.92 12.69 15.80
C LYS A 127 15.26 13.37 15.53
#